data_AF-A0A9X0ZW32-F1
#
_entry.id   AF-A0A9X0ZW32-F1
#
_cell.length_a   1.000
_cell.length_b   1.000
_cell.length_c   1.000
_cell.angle_alpha   90.00
_cell.angle_beta   90.00
_cell.angle_gamma   90.00
#
_symmetry.space_group_name_H-M   'P 1'
#
loop_
_entity.id
_entity.type
_entity.pdbx_description
1 polymer ?
#
loop_
_entity_poly.entity_id
_entity_poly.type
_entity_poly.pdbx_seq_one_letter_code
_entity_poly.pdbx_strand_id
1 'polypeptide(L)'
;MAESKRVQRLLRVFIALDEHPIIGLSNKDLSAGLGLTPSQVSRDIDDLVASGLVIRLENGNYAYGIKTLQIAERFRKQQERLNARLQELENRI
;
A
#
# COMPACT_ATOMS: atom_id res chain seq x y z
N MET A 1 17.72 2.15 16.77
CA MET A 1 16.24 2.13 16.80
C MET A 1 15.81 0.67 16.80
N ALA A 2 14.96 0.24 17.74
CA ALA A 2 14.51 -1.16 17.79
C ALA A 2 13.62 -1.46 16.58
N GLU A 3 13.99 -2.44 15.77
CA GLU A 3 13.23 -2.88 14.61
C GLU A 3 11.98 -3.65 15.07
N SER A 4 10.80 -3.05 14.89
CA SER A 4 9.55 -3.72 15.24
C SER A 4 9.19 -4.75 14.16
N LYS A 5 9.48 -6.02 14.43
CA LYS A 5 9.12 -7.16 13.56
C LYS A 5 7.65 -7.17 13.15
N ARG A 6 6.75 -6.65 14.00
CA ARG A 6 5.33 -6.51 13.68
C ARG A 6 5.08 -5.43 12.63
N VAL A 7 5.67 -4.25 12.79
CA VAL A 7 5.48 -3.13 11.84
C VAL A 7 6.01 -3.50 10.47
N GLN A 8 7.17 -4.17 10.41
CA GLN A 8 7.71 -4.65 9.14
C GLN A 8 6.79 -5.68 8.47
N ARG A 9 6.21 -6.59 9.24
CA ARG A 9 5.26 -7.57 8.70
C ARG A 9 4.00 -6.88 8.16
N LEU A 10 3.46 -5.91 8.88
CA LEU A 10 2.32 -5.11 8.42
C LEU A 10 2.64 -4.38 7.12
N LEU A 11 3.82 -3.76 6.99
CA LEU A 11 4.25 -3.11 5.75
C LEU A 11 4.41 -4.11 4.60
N ARG A 12 4.93 -5.31 4.86
CA ARG A 12 5.00 -6.38 3.85
C ARG A 12 3.61 -6.81 3.37
N VAL A 13 2.64 -6.94 4.27
CA VAL A 13 1.24 -7.23 3.91
C VAL A 13 0.65 -6.11 3.07
N PHE A 14 0.89 -4.85 3.43
CA PHE A 14 0.42 -3.70 2.66
C PHE A 14 1.01 -3.68 1.25
N ILE A 15 2.33 -3.85 1.11
CA ILE A 15 3.03 -3.82 -0.18
C ILE A 15 2.59 -4.97 -1.09
N ALA A 16 2.28 -6.15 -0.54
CA ALA A 16 1.84 -7.30 -1.33
C ALA A 16 0.52 -7.06 -2.10
N LEU A 17 -0.31 -6.12 -1.64
CA LEU A 17 -1.53 -5.75 -2.35
C LEU A 17 -1.27 -5.05 -3.70
N ASP A 18 -0.03 -4.61 -3.96
CA ASP A 18 0.38 -4.00 -5.23
C ASP A 18 0.28 -4.98 -6.41
N GLU A 19 0.32 -6.30 -6.17
CA GLU A 19 0.11 -7.30 -7.22
C GLU A 19 -1.32 -7.24 -7.80
N HIS A 20 -2.30 -6.92 -6.95
CA HIS A 20 -3.72 -6.84 -7.31
C HIS A 20 -4.41 -5.67 -6.60
N PRO A 21 -4.08 -4.42 -6.97
CA PRO A 21 -4.44 -3.24 -6.18
C PRO A 21 -5.94 -2.93 -6.18
N ILE A 22 -6.67 -3.42 -7.19
CA ILE A 22 -8.10 -3.15 -7.41
C ILE A 22 -8.96 -4.37 -7.08
N ILE A 23 -8.65 -5.54 -7.66
CA ILE A 23 -9.43 -6.77 -7.45
C ILE A 23 -9.11 -7.46 -6.11
N GLY A 24 -7.99 -7.05 -5.49
CA GLY A 24 -7.54 -7.50 -4.19
C GLY A 24 -7.01 -8.93 -4.16
N LEU A 25 -6.49 -9.29 -3.00
CA LEU A 25 -5.99 -10.63 -2.66
C LEU A 25 -6.79 -11.22 -1.49
N SER A 26 -7.00 -12.53 -1.50
CA SER A 26 -7.57 -13.20 -0.34
C SER A 26 -6.52 -13.30 0.79
N ASN A 27 -6.98 -13.54 2.02
CA ASN A 27 -6.07 -13.80 3.14
C ASN A 27 -5.18 -15.03 2.86
N LYS A 28 -5.72 -16.05 2.18
CA LYS A 28 -4.98 -17.25 1.81
C LYS A 28 -3.83 -16.92 0.85
N ASP A 29 -4.09 -16.09 -0.15
CA ASP A 29 -3.08 -15.70 -1.15
C ASP A 29 -1.98 -14.86 -0.48
N LEU A 30 -2.36 -13.90 0.36
CA LEU A 30 -1.41 -13.09 1.14
C LEU A 30 -0.56 -13.93 2.09
N SER A 31 -1.18 -14.89 2.77
CA SER A 31 -0.48 -15.80 3.68
C SER A 31 0.53 -16.66 2.93
N ALA A 32 0.13 -17.25 1.80
CA ALA A 32 0.98 -18.10 0.98
C ALA A 32 2.13 -17.31 0.36
N GLY A 33 1.85 -16.16 -0.26
CA GLY A 33 2.86 -15.32 -0.91
C GLY A 33 3.89 -14.74 0.05
N LEU A 34 3.50 -14.45 1.30
CA LEU A 34 4.39 -13.85 2.29
C LEU A 34 5.06 -14.84 3.25
N GLY A 35 4.66 -16.12 3.20
CA GLY A 35 5.09 -17.14 4.17
C GLY A 35 4.62 -16.83 5.59
N LEU A 36 3.42 -16.25 5.73
CA LEU A 36 2.83 -15.85 7.01
C LEU A 36 1.66 -16.76 7.38
N THR A 37 1.32 -16.79 8.66
CA THR A 37 0.10 -17.48 9.08
C THR A 37 -1.14 -16.62 8.79
N PRO A 38 -2.31 -17.21 8.47
CA PRO A 38 -3.54 -16.47 8.24
C PRO A 38 -3.94 -15.53 9.39
N SER A 39 -3.66 -15.95 10.63
CA SER A 39 -3.92 -15.14 11.83
C SER A 39 -3.03 -13.90 11.93
N GLN A 40 -1.78 -13.98 11.44
CA GLN A 40 -0.90 -12.81 11.38
C GLN A 40 -1.38 -11.82 10.33
N VAL A 41 -1.73 -12.33 9.14
CA VAL A 41 -2.25 -11.51 8.03
C VAL A 41 -3.55 -10.82 8.44
N SER A 42 -4.52 -11.52 9.04
CA SER A 42 -5.77 -10.89 9.50
C SER A 42 -5.52 -9.72 10.44
N ARG A 43 -4.67 -9.91 11.46
CA ARG A 43 -4.38 -8.85 12.44
C ARG A 43 -3.75 -7.62 11.79
N ASP A 44 -2.79 -7.83 10.90
CA ASP A 44 -2.12 -6.71 10.23
C ASP A 44 -3.06 -6.03 9.21
N ILE A 45 -3.95 -6.79 8.54
CA ILE A 45 -4.99 -6.23 7.67
C ILE A 45 -6.02 -5.42 8.45
N ASP A 46 -6.46 -5.89 9.62
CA ASP A 46 -7.43 -5.17 10.44
C ASP A 46 -6.89 -3.79 10.84
N ASP A 47 -5.60 -3.70 11.19
CA ASP A 47 -4.91 -2.43 11.45
C ASP A 47 -4.88 -1.53 10.20
N LEU A 48 -4.61 -2.10 9.02
CA LEU A 48 -4.58 -1.37 7.75
C LEU A 48 -5.97 -0.88 7.31
N VAL A 49 -7.00 -1.69 7.52
CA VAL A 49 -8.40 -1.35 7.26
C VAL A 49 -8.86 -0.24 8.19
N ALA A 50 -8.56 -0.34 9.49
CA ALA A 50 -8.86 0.72 10.46
C ALA A 50 -8.18 2.06 10.09
N SER A 51 -7.01 2.01 9.46
CA SER A 51 -6.31 3.22 8.99
C SER A 51 -6.87 3.81 7.68
N GLY A 52 -7.73 3.07 6.97
CA GLY A 52 -8.28 3.41 5.65
C GLY A 52 -7.34 3.15 4.47
N LEU A 53 -6.17 2.54 4.71
CA LEU A 53 -5.19 2.20 3.67
C LEU A 53 -5.60 0.97 2.85
N VAL A 54 -6.40 0.09 3.44
CA VAL A 54 -6.90 -1.14 2.82
C VAL A 54 -8.42 -1.20 3.02
N ILE A 55 -9.12 -1.85 2.09
CA ILE A 55 -10.55 -2.15 2.19
C ILE A 55 -10.79 -3.63 1.98
N ARG A 56 -11.87 -4.14 2.58
CA ARG A 56 -12.40 -5.47 2.28
C ARG A 56 -13.47 -5.33 1.20
N LEU A 57 -13.31 -6.07 0.11
CA LEU A 57 -14.25 -6.14 -0.99
C LEU A 57 -15.40 -7.10 -0.67
N GLU A 58 -16.49 -7.01 -1.43
CA GLU A 58 -17.68 -7.86 -1.26
C GLU A 58 -17.38 -9.35 -1.43
N ASN A 59 -16.42 -9.70 -2.30
CA ASN A 59 -15.94 -11.07 -2.51
C ASN A 59 -15.03 -11.59 -1.38
N GLY A 60 -14.75 -10.76 -0.37
CA GLY A 60 -13.90 -11.10 0.77
C GLY A 60 -12.40 -10.86 0.57
N ASN A 61 -11.97 -10.40 -0.60
CA ASN A 61 -10.58 -10.00 -0.85
C ASN A 61 -10.26 -8.65 -0.21
N TYR A 62 -8.97 -8.37 -0.07
CA TYR A 62 -8.46 -7.10 0.43
C TYR A 62 -7.75 -6.36 -0.69
N ALA A 63 -8.04 -5.07 -0.84
CA ALA A 63 -7.50 -4.20 -1.88
C ALA A 63 -7.08 -2.85 -1.29
N TYR A 64 -6.39 -2.02 -2.07
CA TYR A 64 -6.03 -0.68 -1.60
C TYR A 64 -7.28 0.19 -1.38
N GLY A 65 -7.29 0.90 -0.26
CA GLY A 65 -8.32 1.85 0.10
C GLY A 65 -8.10 3.23 -0.52
N ILE A 66 -9.13 4.08 -0.43
CA ILE A 66 -9.09 5.45 -0.98
C ILE A 66 -7.95 6.28 -0.41
N LYS A 67 -7.54 6.06 0.85
CA LYS A 67 -6.44 6.79 1.47
C LYS A 67 -5.11 6.50 0.78
N THR A 68 -4.89 5.25 0.36
CA THR A 68 -3.70 4.87 -0.42
C THR A 68 -3.66 5.60 -1.75
N LEU A 69 -4.78 5.64 -2.47
CA LEU A 69 -4.89 6.41 -3.71
C LEU A 69 -4.62 7.90 -3.50
N GLN A 70 -5.16 8.50 -2.43
CA GLN A 70 -4.92 9.90 -2.10
C GLN A 70 -3.45 10.19 -1.80
N ILE A 71 -2.75 9.29 -1.10
CA ILE A 71 -1.32 9.42 -0.82
C ILE A 71 -0.52 9.35 -2.13
N ALA A 72 -0.78 8.35 -2.96
CA ALA A 72 -0.12 8.17 -4.25
C ALA A 72 -0.34 9.38 -5.18
N GLU A 73 -1.57 9.86 -5.30
CA GLU A 73 -1.90 11.02 -6.14
C GLU A 73 -1.25 12.32 -5.65
N ARG A 74 -1.19 12.54 -4.33
CA ARG A 74 -0.48 13.69 -3.76
C ARG A 74 1.01 13.62 -4.08
N PHE A 75 1.62 12.45 -3.94
CA PHE A 75 3.03 12.24 -4.27
C PHE A 75 3.31 12.50 -5.75
N ARG A 76 2.52 11.90 -6.66
CA ARG A 76 2.62 12.11 -8.11
C ARG A 76 2.55 13.59 -8.48
N LYS A 77 1.58 14.33 -7.95
CA LYS A 77 1.42 15.77 -8.21
C LYS A 77 2.60 16.61 -7.74
N GLN A 78 3.26 16.25 -6.63
CA GLN A 78 4.46 16.96 -6.18
C GLN A 78 5.64 16.68 -7.12
N GLN A 79 5.81 15.42 -7.54
CA GLN A 79 6.85 15.05 -8.50
C GLN A 79 6.70 15.78 -9.84
N GLU A 80 5.47 15.88 -10.35
CA GLU A 80 5.18 16.62 -11.59
C GLU A 80 5.54 18.10 -11.49
N ARG A 81 5.23 18.75 -10.36
CA ARG A 81 5.60 20.16 -10.12
C ARG A 81 7.11 20.36 -10.07
N LEU A 82 7.84 19.42 -9.45
CA LEU A 82 9.30 19.47 -9.38
C LEU A 82 9.91 19.31 -10.77
N ASN A 83 9.45 18.32 -11.54
CA ASN A 83 9.94 18.08 -12.90
C ASN A 83 9.65 19.26 -13.83
N ALA A 84 8.46 19.87 -13.73
CA ALA A 84 8.12 21.06 -14.52
C ALA A 84 9.05 22.26 -14.22
N ARG A 85 9.40 22.48 -12.95
CA ARG A 85 10.37 23.52 -12.56
C ARG A 85 11.77 23.23 -13.07
N LEU A 86 12.22 21.97 -13.02
CA LEU A 86 13.52 21.57 -13.55
C LEU A 86 13.60 21.83 -15.05
N GLN A 87 12.56 21.44 -15.80
CA GLN A 87 12.50 21.67 -17.25
C GLN A 87 12.51 23.16 -17.61
N GLU A 88 11.85 24.02 -16.83
CA GLU A 88 11.91 25.48 -17.02
C GLU A 88 13.34 26.02 -16.85
N LEU A 89 14.06 25.54 -15.83
CA LEU A 89 15.44 25.98 -15.58
C LEU A 89 16.40 25.50 -16.67
N GLU A 90 16.25 24.26 -17.14
CA GLU A 90 17.06 23.69 -18.23
C GLU A 90 16.87 24.48 -19.54
N ASN A 91 15.64 24.91 -19.86
CA ASN A 91 15.35 25.67 -21.07
C ASN A 91 15.89 27.12 -21.05
N ARG A 92 16.43 27.59 -19.92
CA ARG A 92 16.99 28.95 -19.75
C ARG A 92 18.51 29.00 -19.88
N ILE A 93 19.17 27.86 -20.09
CA ILE A 93 20.61 27.71 -20.33
C ILE A 93 20.84 27.57 -21.84
#